data_AF-A0A953PGU1-F1
#
_entry.id   AF-A0A953PGU1-F1
#
_cell.length_a   1.000
_cell.length_b   1.000
_cell.length_c   1.000
_cell.angle_alpha   90.00
_cell.angle_beta   90.00
_cell.angle_gamma   90.00
#
_symmetry.space_group_name_H-M   'P 1'
#
loop_
_entity.id
_entity.type
_entity.pdbx_description
1 polymer ?
#
loop_
_entity_poly.entity_id
_entity_poly.type
_entity_poly.pdbx_seq_one_letter_code
_entity_poly.pdbx_strand_id
1 'polypeptide(L)'
;MDSNFIGLVAVTLFFGIPLAAMYTYYRVRKLRTEERLAAIARGANVAMEPDLSEAARSRRWGILLAAISLGYMAMMALIARAEPDAWKAAAIGIVPLAAALGFLLDFVLIRRDLKSAVSSQ
;
A
#
# COMPACT_ATOMS: atom_id res chain seq x y z
N MET A 1 22.26 28.21 8.66
CA MET A 1 22.39 27.46 7.38
C MET A 1 22.04 25.99 7.53
N ASP A 2 22.14 25.43 8.75
CA ASP A 2 21.89 24.00 9.03
C ASP A 2 20.43 23.58 8.85
N SER A 3 19.46 24.45 9.16
CA SER A 3 18.02 24.16 9.02
C SER A 3 17.58 23.94 7.57
N ASN A 4 18.07 24.75 6.63
CA ASN A 4 17.77 24.61 5.19
C ASN A 4 18.37 23.32 4.63
N PHE A 5 19.57 22.95 5.09
CA PHE A 5 20.22 21.70 4.68
C PHE A 5 19.47 20.47 5.20
N ILE A 6 19.04 20.48 6.47
CA ILE A 6 18.21 19.43 7.06
C ILE A 6 16.88 19.28 6.30
N GLY A 7 16.21 20.39 5.95
CA GLY A 7 14.98 20.37 5.17
C GLY A 7 15.15 19.74 3.78
N LEU A 8 16.24 20.08 3.08
CA LEU A 8 16.54 19.53 1.76
C LEU A 8 16.82 18.02 1.81
N VAL A 9 17.58 17.58 2.81
CA VAL A 9 17.89 16.16 3.04
C VAL A 9 16.61 15.38 3.35
N ALA A 10 15.72 15.92 4.20
CA ALA A 10 14.45 15.29 4.53
C ALA A 10 13.56 15.08 3.30
N VAL A 11 13.42 16.09 2.44
CA VAL A 11 12.63 15.99 1.20
C VAL A 11 13.26 14.98 0.24
N THR A 12 14.58 14.99 0.11
CA THR A 12 15.30 14.11 -0.82
C THR A 12 15.22 12.65 -0.38
N LEU A 13 15.31 12.36 0.92
CA LEU A 13 15.12 10.99 1.44
C LEU A 13 13.66 10.55 1.33
N PHE A 14 12.71 11.43 1.65
CA PHE A 14 11.28 11.12 1.60
C PHE A 14 10.82 10.74 0.20
N PHE A 15 11.32 11.39 -0.86
CA PHE A 15 11.00 11.02 -2.24
C PHE A 15 11.97 10.00 -2.85
N GLY A 16 13.25 10.06 -2.49
CA GLY A 16 14.29 9.22 -3.07
C GLY A 16 14.18 7.75 -2.68
N ILE A 17 13.86 7.46 -1.41
CA ILE A 17 13.73 6.08 -0.94
C ILE A 17 12.56 5.37 -1.62
N PRO A 18 11.32 5.92 -1.66
CA PRO A 18 10.21 5.30 -2.39
C PRO A 18 10.50 5.16 -3.89
N LEU A 19 11.14 6.14 -4.53
CA LEU A 19 11.46 6.08 -5.95
C LEU A 19 12.43 4.94 -6.27
N ALA A 20 13.50 4.80 -5.48
CA ALA A 20 14.47 3.72 -5.61
C ALA A 20 13.84 2.34 -5.34
N ALA A 21 12.98 2.26 -4.32
CA ALA A 21 12.22 1.05 -4.01
C ALA A 21 11.27 0.67 -5.16
N MET A 22 10.57 1.65 -5.75
CA MET A 22 9.72 1.42 -6.92
C MET A 22 10.55 0.94 -8.11
N TYR A 23 11.65 1.61 -8.42
CA TYR A 23 12.50 1.25 -9.54
C TYR A 23 13.02 -0.20 -9.43
N THR A 24 13.55 -0.57 -8.26
CA THR A 24 14.05 -1.92 -8.01
C THR A 24 12.94 -2.97 -8.11
N TYR A 25 11.77 -2.69 -7.50
CA TYR A 25 10.59 -3.55 -7.59
C TYR A 25 10.14 -3.78 -9.04
N TYR A 26 9.97 -2.70 -9.82
CA TYR A 26 9.56 -2.78 -11.22
C TYR A 26 10.57 -3.52 -12.08
N ARG A 27 11.88 -3.28 -11.85
CA ARG A 27 12.94 -3.95 -12.60
C ARG A 27 12.95 -5.45 -12.37
N VAL A 28 12.85 -5.91 -11.12
CA VAL A 28 12.76 -7.33 -10.79
C VAL A 28 11.49 -7.95 -11.37
N ARG A 29 10.35 -7.24 -11.30
CA ARG A 29 9.09 -7.73 -11.84
C ARG A 29 9.14 -7.86 -13.37
N LYS A 30 9.74 -6.91 -14.07
CA LYS A 30 9.92 -6.95 -15.53
C LYS A 30 10.73 -8.17 -15.95
N LEU A 31 11.86 -8.43 -15.29
CA LEU A 31 12.71 -9.59 -15.57
C LEU A 31 11.94 -10.91 -15.40
N ARG A 32 11.20 -11.07 -14.29
CA ARG A 32 10.37 -12.26 -14.07
C ARG A 32 9.30 -12.44 -15.15
N THR A 33 8.68 -11.36 -15.62
CA THR A 33 7.69 -11.42 -16.70
C THR A 33 8.33 -11.85 -18.02
N GLU A 34 9.50 -11.30 -18.37
CA GLU A 34 10.24 -11.68 -19.58
C GLU A 34 10.70 -13.14 -19.54
N GLU A 35 11.20 -13.61 -18.40
CA GLU A 35 11.57 -15.02 -18.18
C GLU A 35 10.36 -15.95 -18.33
N ARG A 36 9.20 -15.57 -17.75
CA ARG A 36 7.94 -16.33 -17.89
C ARG A 36 7.46 -16.37 -19.33
N LEU A 37 7.51 -15.26 -20.06
CA LEU A 37 7.15 -15.21 -21.49
C LEU A 37 8.08 -16.10 -22.33
N ALA A 38 9.38 -16.07 -22.07
CA ALA A 38 10.34 -16.95 -22.73
C ALA A 38 10.11 -18.44 -22.38
N ALA A 39 9.67 -18.74 -21.16
CA ALA A 39 9.30 -20.10 -20.76
C ALA A 39 8.02 -20.59 -21.47
N ILE A 40 6.99 -19.74 -21.58
CA ILE A 40 5.77 -20.04 -22.35
C ILE A 40 6.09 -20.28 -23.82
N ALA A 41 6.94 -19.44 -24.43
CA ALA A 41 7.38 -19.61 -25.82
C ALA A 41 8.17 -20.92 -26.04
N ARG A 42 8.84 -21.42 -25.00
CA ARG A 42 9.50 -22.74 -24.97
C ARG A 42 8.56 -23.91 -24.65
N GLY A 43 7.25 -23.65 -24.55
CA GLY A 43 6.24 -24.67 -24.26
C GLY A 43 6.17 -25.11 -22.79
N ALA A 44 6.84 -24.42 -21.87
CA ALA A 44 6.77 -24.74 -20.46
C ALA A 44 5.42 -24.29 -19.87
N ASN A 45 4.77 -25.17 -19.12
CA ASN A 45 3.56 -24.84 -18.37
C ASN A 45 3.94 -23.99 -17.14
N VAL A 46 3.84 -22.67 -17.27
CA VAL A 46 4.09 -21.74 -16.17
C VAL A 46 2.82 -21.61 -15.34
N ALA A 47 2.86 -22.07 -14.09
CA ALA A 47 1.78 -21.84 -13.14
C ALA A 47 1.54 -20.33 -13.02
N MET A 48 0.35 -19.86 -13.44
CA MET A 48 0.01 -18.45 -13.26
C MET A 48 -0.02 -18.13 -11.78
N GLU A 49 0.54 -16.97 -11.43
CA GLU A 49 0.43 -16.44 -10.06
C GLU A 49 -1.06 -16.50 -9.69
N PRO A 50 -1.45 -17.18 -8.59
CA PRO A 50 -2.85 -17.30 -8.25
C PRO A 50 -3.41 -15.89 -8.07
N ASP A 51 -4.41 -15.57 -8.87
CA ASP A 51 -5.05 -14.27 -8.78
C ASP A 51 -5.58 -14.13 -7.36
N LEU A 52 -5.24 -13.02 -6.70
CA LEU A 52 -5.65 -12.84 -5.31
C LEU A 52 -7.17 -12.89 -5.27
N SER A 53 -7.71 -13.76 -4.41
CA SER A 53 -9.13 -13.79 -4.14
C SER A 53 -9.60 -12.40 -3.73
N GLU A 54 -10.84 -12.06 -4.05
CA GLU A 54 -11.40 -10.74 -3.81
C GLU A 54 -11.25 -10.32 -2.33
N ALA A 55 -11.46 -11.26 -1.41
CA ALA A 55 -11.19 -11.08 0.02
C ALA A 55 -9.72 -10.72 0.32
N ALA A 56 -8.75 -11.43 -0.27
CA ALA A 56 -7.33 -11.15 -0.04
C ALA A 56 -6.91 -9.78 -0.60
N ARG A 57 -7.51 -9.38 -1.73
CA ARG A 57 -7.30 -8.07 -2.36
C ARG A 57 -7.86 -6.94 -1.51
N SER A 58 -9.10 -7.08 -1.05
CA SER A 58 -9.78 -6.10 -0.19
C SER A 58 -9.01 -5.87 1.12
N ARG A 59 -8.58 -6.95 1.79
CA ARG A 59 -7.73 -6.87 2.99
C ARG A 59 -6.42 -6.12 2.74
N ARG A 60 -5.75 -6.40 1.62
CA ARG A 60 -4.46 -5.77 1.29
C ARG A 60 -4.61 -4.26 1.12
N TRP A 61 -5.62 -3.80 0.40
CA TRP A 61 -5.88 -2.37 0.22
C TRP A 61 -6.31 -1.68 1.51
N GLY A 62 -7.14 -2.34 2.32
CA GLY A 62 -7.49 -1.85 3.66
C GLY A 62 -6.26 -1.62 4.54
N ILE A 63 -5.34 -2.59 4.61
CA ILE A 63 -4.10 -2.45 5.40
C ILE A 63 -3.20 -1.34 4.85
N LEU A 64 -3.02 -1.27 3.51
CA LEU A 64 -2.17 -0.25 2.90
C LEU A 64 -2.69 1.16 3.17
N LEU A 65 -4.00 1.39 2.98
CA LEU A 65 -4.62 2.69 3.24
C LEU A 65 -4.58 3.05 4.72
N ALA A 66 -4.81 2.08 5.62
CA ALA A 66 -4.70 2.29 7.06
C ALA A 66 -3.28 2.70 7.46
N ALA A 67 -2.26 1.99 6.96
CA ALA A 67 -0.87 2.28 7.26
C ALA A 67 -0.45 3.66 6.75
N ILE A 68 -0.83 4.02 5.52
CA ILE A 68 -0.55 5.33 4.93
C ILE A 68 -1.23 6.44 5.74
N SER A 69 -2.52 6.27 6.05
CA SER A 69 -3.29 7.24 6.81
C SER A 69 -2.73 7.45 8.22
N LEU A 70 -2.51 6.38 8.97
CA LEU A 70 -1.96 6.45 10.33
C LEU A 70 -0.54 7.03 10.33
N GLY A 71 0.30 6.63 9.38
CA GLY A 71 1.64 7.18 9.21
C GLY A 71 1.62 8.69 8.92
N TYR A 72 0.74 9.12 8.02
CA TYR A 72 0.58 10.54 7.69
C TYR A 72 0.08 11.35 8.88
N MET A 73 -0.97 10.88 9.58
CA MET A 73 -1.50 11.57 10.76
C MET A 73 -0.47 11.64 11.88
N ALA A 74 0.28 10.56 12.13
CA ALA A 74 1.36 10.56 13.12
C ALA A 74 2.47 11.55 12.77
N MET A 75 2.88 11.61 11.49
CA MET A 75 3.84 12.59 11.00
C MET A 75 3.36 14.02 11.23
N MET A 76 2.14 14.34 10.81
CA MET A 76 1.58 15.69 10.97
C MET A 76 1.36 16.06 12.44
N ALA A 77 0.97 15.11 13.29
CA ALA A 77 0.84 15.33 14.73
C ALA A 77 2.19 15.64 15.40
N LEU A 78 3.29 15.03 14.93
CA LEU A 78 4.64 15.38 15.40
C LEU A 78 5.05 16.78 14.96
N ILE A 79 4.77 17.16 13.71
CA ILE A 79 5.02 18.51 13.19
C ILE A 79 4.19 19.55 13.96
N ALA A 80 2.96 19.19 14.33
CA ALA A 80 2.05 20.07 15.05
C ALA A 80 2.54 20.51 16.45
N ARG A 81 3.58 19.85 16.98
CA ARG A 81 4.27 20.31 18.20
C ARG A 81 5.05 21.60 17.99
N ALA A 82 5.56 21.84 16.78
CA ALA A 82 6.28 23.06 16.41
C ALA A 82 5.37 24.05 15.67
N GLU A 83 4.48 23.54 14.81
CA GLU A 83 3.58 24.34 13.98
C GLU A 83 2.12 23.91 14.17
N PRO A 84 1.35 24.54 15.07
CA PRO A 84 -0.01 24.10 15.41
C PRO A 84 -0.98 23.99 14.22
N ASP A 85 -0.77 24.77 13.16
CA ASP A 85 -1.57 24.68 11.94
C ASP A 85 -1.47 23.32 11.22
N ALA A 86 -0.43 22.52 11.50
CA ALA A 86 -0.28 21.17 10.97
C ALA A 86 -1.39 20.22 11.44
N TRP A 87 -2.15 20.53 12.51
CA TRP A 87 -3.35 19.77 12.88
C TRP A 87 -4.43 19.79 11.79
N LYS A 88 -4.53 20.89 11.03
CA LYS A 88 -5.45 20.99 9.89
C LYS A 88 -5.03 20.02 8.77
N ALA A 89 -3.73 19.89 8.54
CA ALA A 89 -3.19 18.92 7.59
C ALA A 89 -3.40 17.48 8.09
N ALA A 90 -3.18 17.20 9.37
CA ALA A 90 -3.42 15.88 9.97
C ALA A 90 -4.86 15.38 9.73
N ALA A 91 -5.86 16.27 9.79
CA ALA A 91 -7.26 15.93 9.55
C ALA A 91 -7.52 15.35 8.14
N ILE A 92 -6.71 15.69 7.13
CA ILE A 92 -6.82 15.12 5.78
C ILE A 92 -6.59 13.61 5.80
N GLY A 93 -5.78 13.11 6.74
CA GLY A 93 -5.53 11.68 6.92
C GLY A 93 -6.77 10.86 7.28
N ILE A 94 -7.85 11.49 7.77
CA ILE A 94 -9.11 10.81 8.12
C ILE A 94 -9.77 10.20 6.87
N VAL A 95 -9.66 10.86 5.71
CA VAL A 95 -10.27 10.38 4.44
C VAL A 95 -9.73 9.01 4.03
N PRO A 96 -8.39 8.81 3.87
CA PRO A 96 -7.86 7.48 3.58
C PRO A 96 -8.05 6.49 4.74
N LEU A 97 -8.18 6.94 6.00
CA LEU A 97 -8.54 6.05 7.11
C LEU A 97 -9.95 5.47 6.94
N ALA A 98 -10.92 6.32 6.59
CA ALA A 98 -12.29 5.90 6.36
C ALA A 98 -12.38 4.92 5.18
N ALA A 99 -11.65 5.20 4.10
CA ALA A 99 -11.52 4.26 2.98
C ALA A 99 -10.92 2.92 3.42
N ALA A 100 -9.87 2.95 4.24
CA ALA A 100 -9.25 1.74 4.79
C ALA A 100 -10.23 0.89 5.59
N LEU A 101 -11.03 1.51 6.46
CA LEU A 101 -12.08 0.83 7.22
C LEU A 101 -13.13 0.21 6.30
N GLY A 102 -13.53 0.91 5.23
CA GLY A 102 -14.43 0.37 4.21
C GLY A 102 -13.91 -0.92 3.59
N PHE A 103 -12.64 -0.95 3.15
CA PHE A 103 -12.00 -2.16 2.61
C PHE A 103 -11.84 -3.28 3.65
N LEU A 104 -11.61 -2.95 4.93
CA LEU A 104 -11.54 -3.97 5.98
C LEU A 104 -12.92 -4.58 6.28
N LEU A 105 -13.98 -3.77 6.26
CA LEU A 105 -15.36 -4.24 6.40
C LEU A 105 -15.75 -5.12 5.21
N ASP A 106 -15.44 -4.69 4.00
CA ASP A 106 -15.66 -5.47 2.77
C ASP A 106 -14.98 -6.84 2.85
N PHE A 107 -13.71 -6.90 3.28
CA PHE A 107 -13.04 -8.17 3.55
C PHE A 107 -13.78 -9.06 4.54
N VAL A 108 -14.30 -8.49 5.64
CA VAL A 108 -15.04 -9.24 6.65
C VAL A 108 -16.36 -9.79 6.08
N LEU A 109 -17.08 -9.00 5.28
CA LEU A 109 -18.32 -9.40 4.63
C LEU A 109 -18.09 -10.53 3.63
N ILE A 110 -17.15 -10.37 2.69
CA ILE A 110 -16.79 -11.42 1.71
C ILE A 110 -16.40 -12.71 2.43
N ARG A 111 -15.61 -12.62 3.51
CA ARG A 111 -15.20 -13.79 4.29
C ARG A 111 -16.39 -14.48 4.97
N ARG A 112 -17.41 -13.72 5.41
CA ARG A 112 -18.64 -14.28 5.99
C ARG A 112 -19.46 -14.99 4.93
N ASP A 113 -19.66 -14.36 3.78
CA ASP A 113 -20.46 -14.94 2.68
C ASP A 113 -19.85 -16.24 2.17
N LEU A 114 -18.52 -16.29 2.02
CA LEU A 114 -17.80 -17.52 1.66
C LEU A 114 -18.00 -18.64 2.69
N LYS A 115 -18.04 -18.32 3.99
CA LYS A 115 -18.31 -19.32 5.04
C LYS A 115 -19.74 -19.84 5.00
N SER A 116 -20.70 -18.94 4.79
CA SER A 116 -22.13 -19.30 4.68
C SER A 116 -22.37 -20.24 3.50
N ALA A 117 -21.76 -19.95 2.34
CA ALA A 117 -21.88 -20.77 1.13
C ALA A 117 -21.33 -22.20 1.31
N VAL A 118 -20.26 -22.37 2.09
CA VAL A 118 -19.69 -23.68 2.41
C VAL A 118 -20.58 -24.48 3.37
N SER A 119 -21.27 -23.81 4.31
CA SER A 119 -22.16 -24.50 5.27
C SER A 119 -23.50 -24.96 4.70
N SER A 120 -23.88 -24.45 3.52
CA SER A 120 -25.10 -24.83 2.79
C SER A 120 -24.92 -25.99 1.80
N GLN A 121 -23.70 -26.54 1.71
CA GLN A 121 -23.38 -27.74 0.93
C GLN A 121 -23.21 -28.94 1.86
#